data_AF-A0A3T1CZM0-F1
#
_entry.id   AF-A0A3T1CZM0-F1
#
_cell.length_a   1.000
_cell.length_b   1.000
_cell.length_c   1.000
_cell.angle_alpha   90.00
_cell.angle_beta   90.00
_cell.angle_gamma   90.00
#
_symmetry.space_group_name_H-M   'P 1'
#
loop_
_entity.id
_entity.type
_entity.pdbx_description
1 polymer ?
#
loop_
_entity_poly.entity_id
_entity_poly.type
_entity_poly.pdbx_seq_one_letter_code
_entity_poly.pdbx_strand_id
1 'polypeptide(L)'
;MKLKVGLYIGIALVVIAGGSLLAAKGKDAVSQAESRKQGVLEAEQKTIVYDKSAGTIVKINAAIGDSVKQGEILFKVKLAEGGEADVLSPDDGLINKIVVKPGDQLTQGMPVAIVQKNVYYTDLYVQESEIQKLEVNKSVNVQFPYLKRPAQVDGVVASISAAPQFASLRMTREKGQADLSMFHVRISIDSIAGLLPGMTAEVDLDEIAN
;
A
#
# COMPACT_ATOMS: atom_id res chain seq x y z
N MET A 1 49.21 13.54 -32.03
CA MET A 1 48.81 12.69 -30.88
C MET A 1 48.50 13.47 -29.60
N LYS A 2 49.29 14.51 -29.23
CA LYS A 2 49.16 15.24 -27.96
C LYS A 2 47.84 16.02 -27.78
N LEU A 3 47.23 16.53 -28.86
CA LEU A 3 45.96 17.27 -28.78
C LEU A 3 44.76 16.39 -28.36
N LYS A 4 44.73 15.13 -28.81
CA LYS A 4 43.66 14.18 -28.45
C LYS A 4 43.74 13.79 -26.97
N VAL A 5 44.95 13.68 -26.42
CA VAL A 5 45.19 13.37 -25.00
C VAL A 5 44.69 14.50 -24.09
N GLY A 6 44.93 15.76 -24.45
CA GLY A 6 44.39 16.90 -23.70
C GLY A 6 42.86 16.95 -23.68
N LEU A 7 42.21 16.58 -24.79
CA LEU A 7 40.75 16.49 -24.88
C LEU A 7 40.17 15.41 -23.95
N TYR A 8 40.79 14.21 -23.91
CA TYR A 8 40.33 13.14 -23.02
C TYR A 8 40.51 13.49 -21.53
N ILE A 9 41.61 14.16 -21.17
CA ILE A 9 41.82 14.63 -19.79
C ILE A 9 40.79 15.68 -19.39
N GLY A 10 40.45 16.61 -20.31
CA GLY A 10 39.40 17.59 -20.07
C GLY A 10 38.03 16.95 -19.85
N ILE A 11 37.65 15.96 -20.67
CA ILE A 11 36.39 15.22 -20.51
C ILE A 11 36.37 14.45 -19.18
N ALA A 12 37.47 13.80 -18.81
CA ALA A 12 37.57 13.07 -17.55
C ALA A 12 37.38 13.99 -16.33
N LEU A 13 37.98 15.19 -16.35
CA LEU A 13 37.80 16.17 -15.28
C LEU A 13 36.36 16.68 -15.19
N VAL A 14 35.68 16.89 -16.33
CA VAL A 14 34.28 17.31 -16.35
C VAL A 14 33.36 16.21 -15.82
N VAL A 15 33.60 14.94 -16.16
CA VAL A 15 32.80 13.80 -15.65
C VAL A 15 33.01 13.62 -14.15
N ILE A 16 34.24 13.73 -13.65
CA ILE A 16 34.54 13.62 -12.22
C ILE A 16 33.91 14.80 -11.46
N ALA A 17 34.13 16.04 -11.90
CA ALA A 17 33.56 17.22 -11.25
C ALA A 17 32.02 17.22 -11.30
N GLY A 18 31.44 16.79 -12.43
CA GLY A 18 29.99 16.63 -12.59
C GLY A 18 29.42 15.56 -11.66
N GLY A 19 30.06 14.39 -11.59
CA GLY A 19 29.66 13.31 -10.68
C GLY A 19 29.74 13.72 -9.21
N SER A 20 30.84 14.37 -8.80
CA SER A 20 31.00 14.89 -7.43
C SER A 20 29.96 15.96 -7.08
N LEU A 21 29.61 16.84 -8.03
CA LEU A 21 28.60 17.88 -7.80
C LEU A 21 27.19 17.30 -7.70
N LEU A 22 26.87 16.25 -8.47
CA LEU A 22 25.59 15.56 -8.38
C LEU A 22 25.45 14.83 -7.03
N ALA A 23 26.51 14.14 -6.58
CA ALA A 23 26.55 13.49 -5.29
C ALA A 23 26.40 14.49 -4.11
N ALA A 24 27.11 15.62 -4.17
CA ALA A 24 27.02 16.64 -3.13
C ALA A 24 25.64 17.30 -3.03
N LYS A 25 24.85 17.28 -4.11
CA LYS A 25 23.48 17.80 -4.14
C LYS A 25 22.41 16.72 -3.93
N GLY A 26 22.80 15.46 -3.68
CA GLY A 26 21.87 14.33 -3.57
C GLY A 26 21.08 14.04 -4.86
N LYS A 27 21.54 14.56 -6.01
CA LYS A 27 20.91 14.36 -7.32
C LYS A 27 21.51 13.19 -8.09
N ASP A 28 22.51 12.51 -7.53
CA ASP A 28 22.97 11.25 -8.08
C ASP A 28 21.89 10.17 -7.94
N ALA A 29 22.03 9.11 -8.74
CA ALA A 29 21.02 8.05 -8.81
C ALA A 29 20.93 7.23 -7.50
N VAL A 30 21.99 7.19 -6.68
CA VAL A 30 22.01 6.42 -5.45
C VAL A 30 21.26 7.15 -4.36
N SER A 31 21.53 8.44 -4.15
CA SER A 31 20.80 9.26 -3.17
C SER A 31 19.31 9.39 -3.52
N GLN A 32 18.95 9.56 -4.80
CA GLN A 32 17.54 9.59 -5.20
C GLN A 32 16.83 8.25 -4.98
N ALA A 33 17.52 7.11 -5.15
CA ALA A 33 16.95 5.80 -4.86
C ALA A 33 16.83 5.55 -3.34
N GLU A 34 17.64 6.23 -2.54
CA GLU A 34 17.56 6.16 -1.09
C GLU A 34 16.37 6.96 -0.55
N SER A 35 16.12 8.18 -1.04
CA SER A 35 15.01 9.02 -0.57
C SER A 35 13.66 8.63 -1.18
N ARG A 36 13.62 8.19 -2.44
CA ARG A 36 12.38 7.76 -3.12
C ARG A 36 12.07 6.31 -2.81
N LYS A 37 11.07 6.09 -1.97
CA LYS A 37 10.57 4.74 -1.65
C LYS A 37 9.42 4.40 -2.57
N GLN A 38 9.50 3.22 -3.18
CA GLN A 38 8.45 2.71 -4.06
C GLN A 38 7.73 1.55 -3.39
N GLY A 39 6.41 1.52 -3.58
CA GLY A 39 5.55 0.44 -3.17
C GLY A 39 4.55 0.12 -4.27
N VAL A 40 3.86 -1.00 -4.12
CA VAL A 40 2.70 -1.33 -4.95
C VAL A 40 1.46 -0.90 -4.18
N LEU A 41 0.50 -0.34 -4.91
CA LEU A 41 -0.80 -0.02 -4.35
C LEU A 41 -1.65 -1.29 -4.27
N GLU A 42 -2.08 -1.65 -3.08
CA GLU A 42 -2.86 -2.85 -2.81
C GLU A 42 -4.25 -2.48 -2.30
N ALA A 43 -5.26 -3.25 -2.71
CA ALA A 43 -6.58 -3.18 -2.12
C ALA A 43 -6.76 -4.34 -1.15
N GLU A 44 -7.10 -4.02 0.10
CA GLU A 44 -7.44 -5.04 1.07
C GLU A 44 -8.82 -5.63 0.77
N GLN A 45 -8.90 -6.96 0.79
CA GLN A 45 -10.15 -7.69 0.71
C GLN A 45 -10.43 -8.34 2.06
N LYS A 46 -11.67 -8.25 2.50
CA LYS A 46 -12.14 -8.83 3.74
C LYS A 46 -13.23 -9.85 3.46
N THR A 47 -12.98 -11.08 3.89
CA THR A 47 -13.99 -12.13 3.86
C THR A 47 -14.97 -11.90 4.99
N ILE A 48 -16.24 -11.75 4.64
CA ILE A 48 -17.34 -11.71 5.60
C ILE A 48 -17.64 -13.14 5.99
N VAL A 49 -17.49 -13.41 7.28
CA VAL A 49 -17.77 -14.70 7.89
C VAL A 49 -19.05 -14.56 8.71
N TYR A 50 -19.96 -15.52 8.52
CA TYR A 50 -21.16 -15.60 9.32
C TYR A 50 -20.82 -15.97 10.77
N ASP A 51 -21.20 -15.10 11.71
CA ASP A 51 -20.80 -15.20 13.12
C ASP A 51 -21.95 -15.63 14.05
N LYS A 52 -23.16 -15.82 13.52
CA LYS A 52 -24.37 -16.17 14.29
C LYS A 52 -24.63 -17.68 14.30
N SER A 53 -25.69 -18.09 15.01
CA SER A 53 -26.18 -19.47 15.08
C SER A 53 -26.67 -19.98 13.72
N ALA A 54 -26.74 -21.30 13.57
CA ALA A 54 -27.07 -21.92 12.29
C ALA A 54 -28.42 -21.44 11.73
N GLY A 55 -28.48 -21.21 10.42
CA GLY A 55 -29.66 -20.65 9.77
C GLY A 55 -29.68 -20.88 8.26
N THR A 56 -30.70 -20.34 7.59
CA THR A 56 -30.88 -20.43 6.14
C THR A 56 -30.98 -19.04 5.54
N ILE A 57 -30.28 -18.79 4.44
CA ILE A 57 -30.36 -17.51 3.74
C ILE A 57 -31.75 -17.32 3.15
N VAL A 58 -32.42 -16.25 3.55
CA VAL A 58 -33.75 -15.88 3.04
C VAL A 58 -33.61 -14.92 1.88
N LYS A 59 -32.74 -13.92 2.01
CA LYS A 59 -32.60 -12.86 1.02
C LYS A 59 -31.18 -12.36 0.94
N ILE A 60 -30.75 -12.06 -0.28
CA ILE A 60 -29.52 -11.36 -0.60
C ILE A 60 -29.93 -9.96 -1.08
N ASN A 61 -29.46 -8.91 -0.39
CA ASN A 61 -29.77 -7.53 -0.73
C ASN A 61 -28.73 -6.85 -1.62
N ALA A 62 -27.59 -7.50 -1.83
CA ALA A 62 -26.45 -6.93 -2.52
C ALA A 62 -25.97 -7.82 -3.66
N ALA A 63 -25.44 -7.21 -4.73
CA ALA A 63 -24.91 -7.89 -5.90
C ALA A 63 -23.40 -7.69 -6.04
N ILE A 64 -22.77 -8.55 -6.85
CA ILE A 64 -21.34 -8.40 -7.19
C ILE A 64 -21.15 -7.08 -7.95
N GLY A 65 -20.21 -6.26 -7.50
CA GLY A 65 -19.95 -4.93 -8.04
C GLY A 65 -20.68 -3.80 -7.32
N ASP A 66 -21.62 -4.09 -6.42
CA ASP A 66 -22.30 -3.05 -5.64
C ASP A 66 -21.34 -2.40 -4.64
N SER A 67 -21.51 -1.09 -4.44
CA SER A 67 -20.85 -0.34 -3.38
C SER A 67 -21.69 -0.40 -2.11
N VAL A 68 -21.06 -0.76 -1.01
CA VAL A 68 -21.69 -0.96 0.29
C VAL A 68 -21.01 -0.13 1.36
N LYS A 69 -21.79 0.32 2.34
CA LYS A 69 -21.27 1.03 3.51
C LYS A 69 -21.10 0.11 4.71
N GLN A 70 -20.20 0.47 5.61
CA GLN A 70 -20.08 -0.19 6.91
C GLN A 70 -21.43 -0.19 7.63
N GLY A 71 -21.84 -1.37 8.10
CA GLY A 71 -23.12 -1.58 8.78
C GLY A 71 -24.31 -1.80 7.84
N GLU A 72 -24.13 -1.77 6.52
CA GLU A 72 -25.21 -2.05 5.56
C GLU A 72 -25.60 -3.54 5.56
N ILE A 73 -26.91 -3.82 5.47
CA ILE A 73 -27.44 -5.19 5.51
C ILE A 73 -27.25 -5.88 4.15
N LEU A 74 -26.33 -6.85 4.10
CA LEU A 74 -26.01 -7.61 2.89
C LEU A 74 -26.91 -8.83 2.72
N PHE A 75 -27.15 -9.57 3.81
CA PHE A 75 -27.88 -10.83 3.80
C PHE A 75 -28.87 -10.89 4.96
N LYS A 76 -30.03 -11.48 4.70
CA LYS A 76 -30.99 -11.88 5.74
C LYS A 76 -31.00 -13.39 5.90
N VAL A 77 -30.82 -13.84 7.14
CA VAL A 77 -30.74 -15.25 7.50
C VAL A 77 -31.85 -15.58 8.48
N LYS A 78 -32.59 -16.65 8.24
CA LYS A 78 -33.56 -17.20 9.19
C LYS A 78 -32.86 -18.21 10.08
N LEU A 79 -32.87 -17.98 11.39
CA LEU A 79 -32.20 -18.86 12.34
C LEU A 79 -32.99 -20.17 12.53
N ALA A 80 -32.27 -21.28 12.75
CA ALA A 80 -32.88 -22.59 12.96
C ALA A 80 -33.71 -22.64 14.26
N GLU A 81 -33.28 -21.89 15.29
CA GLU A 81 -33.96 -21.73 16.58
C GLU A 81 -35.13 -20.73 16.56
N GLY A 82 -35.40 -20.14 15.39
CA GLY A 82 -36.43 -19.11 15.20
C GLY A 82 -35.84 -17.69 15.23
N GLY A 83 -36.49 -16.78 14.50
CA GLY A 83 -36.02 -15.40 14.32
C GLY A 83 -35.24 -15.16 13.02
N GLU A 84 -34.82 -13.91 12.83
CA GLU A 84 -34.01 -13.44 11.71
C GLU A 84 -32.72 -12.82 12.23
N ALA A 85 -31.65 -12.98 11.46
CA ALA A 85 -30.35 -12.35 11.67
C ALA A 85 -29.92 -11.63 10.39
N ASP A 86 -29.42 -10.42 10.56
CA ASP A 86 -28.86 -9.63 9.48
C ASP A 86 -27.34 -9.76 9.47
N VAL A 87 -26.77 -9.97 8.28
CA VAL A 87 -25.33 -9.95 8.07
C VAL A 87 -24.95 -8.60 7.49
N LEU A 88 -24.09 -7.88 8.20
CA LEU A 88 -23.72 -6.50 7.88
C LEU A 88 -22.37 -6.44 7.15
N SER A 89 -22.17 -5.41 6.33
CA SER A 89 -20.85 -5.10 5.78
C SER A 89 -19.92 -4.61 6.89
N PRO A 90 -18.69 -5.15 7.02
CA PRO A 90 -17.76 -4.76 8.07
C PRO A 90 -17.08 -3.40 7.79
N ASP A 91 -16.98 -3.01 6.52
CA ASP A 91 -16.21 -1.85 6.05
C ASP A 91 -16.90 -1.25 4.80
N ASP A 92 -16.60 0.01 4.49
CA ASP A 92 -16.99 0.64 3.22
C ASP A 92 -16.20 0.01 2.06
N GLY A 93 -16.90 -0.36 0.97
CA GLY A 93 -16.25 -1.09 -0.10
C GLY A 93 -17.12 -1.48 -1.28
N LEU A 94 -16.56 -2.37 -2.10
CA LEU A 94 -17.19 -3.00 -3.25
C LEU A 94 -17.31 -4.50 -3.02
N ILE A 95 -18.45 -5.09 -3.36
CA ILE A 95 -18.63 -6.54 -3.28
C ILE A 95 -17.89 -7.21 -4.41
N ASN A 96 -16.78 -7.88 -4.08
CA ASN A 96 -15.98 -8.63 -5.06
C ASN A 96 -16.59 -10.00 -5.36
N LYS A 97 -17.14 -10.67 -4.33
CA LYS A 97 -17.72 -12.01 -4.50
C LYS A 97 -18.80 -12.29 -3.46
N ILE A 98 -19.85 -12.99 -3.88
CA ILE A 98 -20.84 -13.60 -3.00
C ILE A 98 -20.69 -15.11 -3.13
N VAL A 99 -20.53 -15.81 -2.00
CA VAL A 99 -20.20 -17.25 -1.96
C VAL A 99 -21.47 -18.10 -1.80
N VAL A 100 -22.57 -17.47 -1.40
CA VAL A 100 -23.80 -18.13 -0.95
C VAL A 100 -25.00 -17.73 -1.78
N LYS A 101 -26.05 -18.55 -1.75
CA LYS A 101 -27.30 -18.36 -2.50
C LYS A 101 -28.51 -18.39 -1.55
N PRO A 102 -29.65 -17.80 -1.94
CA PRO A 102 -30.89 -17.97 -1.19
C PRO A 102 -31.24 -19.44 -1.06
N GLY A 103 -31.57 -19.87 0.15
CA GLY A 103 -31.82 -21.28 0.50
C GLY A 103 -30.61 -22.04 1.03
N ASP A 104 -29.38 -21.49 0.95
CA ASP A 104 -28.21 -22.14 1.52
C ASP A 104 -28.28 -22.14 3.06
N GLN A 105 -27.83 -23.24 3.66
CA GLN A 105 -27.66 -23.36 5.10
C GLN A 105 -26.30 -22.79 5.52
N LEU A 106 -26.32 -21.93 6.54
CA LEU A 106 -25.15 -21.31 7.13
C LEU A 106 -24.90 -21.85 8.53
N THR A 107 -23.63 -22.03 8.85
CA THR A 107 -23.13 -22.29 10.20
C THR A 107 -22.09 -21.24 10.57
N GLN A 108 -21.87 -21.06 11.87
CA GLN A 108 -20.87 -20.13 12.37
C GLN A 108 -19.50 -20.45 11.78
N GLY A 109 -18.80 -19.43 11.28
CA GLY A 109 -17.50 -19.59 10.63
C GLY A 109 -17.56 -19.75 9.11
N MET A 110 -18.75 -19.87 8.51
CA MET A 110 -18.87 -19.96 7.05
C MET A 110 -18.64 -18.61 6.35
N PRO A 111 -17.80 -18.55 5.31
CA PRO A 111 -17.66 -17.35 4.50
C PRO A 111 -18.89 -17.14 3.62
N VAL A 112 -19.45 -15.93 3.64
CA VAL A 112 -20.65 -15.57 2.88
C VAL A 112 -20.36 -14.62 1.72
N ALA A 113 -19.40 -13.72 1.89
CA ALA A 113 -19.03 -12.74 0.87
C ALA A 113 -17.60 -12.26 1.03
N ILE A 114 -17.07 -11.62 0.00
CA ILE A 114 -15.77 -10.93 0.00
C ILE A 114 -16.02 -9.49 -0.42
N VAL A 115 -15.67 -8.56 0.46
CA VAL A 115 -15.76 -7.11 0.22
C VAL A 115 -14.34 -6.56 0.08
N GLN A 116 -14.11 -5.81 -0.99
CA GLN A 116 -12.88 -5.04 -1.18
C GLN A 116 -13.07 -3.65 -0.58
N LYS A 117 -12.17 -3.24 0.32
CA LYS A 117 -12.24 -1.92 0.96
C LYS A 117 -12.04 -0.81 -0.08
N ASN A 118 -12.67 0.34 0.14
CA ASN A 118 -12.48 1.52 -0.69
C ASN A 118 -11.28 2.39 -0.28
N VAL A 119 -10.37 1.82 0.52
CA VAL A 119 -9.10 2.42 0.92
C VAL A 119 -8.00 1.51 0.41
N TYR A 120 -7.02 2.10 -0.24
CA TYR A 120 -5.85 1.41 -0.73
C TYR A 120 -4.67 1.61 0.20
N TYR A 121 -3.75 0.67 0.17
CA TYR A 121 -2.55 0.70 0.98
C TYR A 121 -1.32 0.58 0.11
N THR A 122 -0.25 1.25 0.49
CA THR A 122 1.06 0.96 -0.06
C THR A 122 2.03 0.75 1.10
N ASP A 123 2.83 -0.31 0.96
CA ASP A 123 3.80 -0.72 1.96
C ASP A 123 5.20 -0.32 1.48
N LEU A 124 5.91 0.42 2.32
CA LEU A 124 7.25 0.93 2.07
C LEU A 124 8.23 0.42 3.12
N TYR A 125 9.46 0.16 2.68
CA TYR A 125 10.56 -0.18 3.59
C TYR A 125 11.46 1.03 3.79
N VAL A 126 11.54 1.49 5.04
CA VAL A 126 12.27 2.70 5.44
C VAL A 126 13.34 2.30 6.45
N GLN A 127 14.55 2.82 6.29
CA GLN A 127 15.65 2.57 7.22
C GLN A 127 15.42 3.29 8.55
N GLU A 128 15.97 2.74 9.63
CA GLU A 128 15.94 3.33 10.98
C GLU A 128 16.48 4.77 11.03
N SER A 129 17.44 5.14 10.18
CA SER A 129 17.94 6.52 10.10
C SER A 129 16.89 7.52 9.62
N GLU A 130 15.99 7.09 8.75
CA GLU A 130 14.99 7.93 8.08
C GLU A 130 13.60 7.83 8.73
N ILE A 131 13.36 6.81 9.56
CA ILE A 131 12.04 6.55 10.16
C ILE A 131 11.56 7.70 11.05
N GLN A 132 12.49 8.48 11.63
CA GLN A 132 12.17 9.64 12.47
C GLN A 132 11.41 10.75 11.70
N LYS A 133 11.46 10.75 10.36
CA LYS A 133 10.70 11.67 9.51
C LYS A 133 9.21 11.30 9.44
N LEU A 134 8.84 10.07 9.81
CA LEU A 134 7.50 9.52 9.67
C LEU A 134 6.86 9.26 11.03
N GLU A 135 5.60 9.65 11.16
CA GLU A 135 4.79 9.40 12.36
C GLU A 135 3.44 8.84 11.93
N VAL A 136 2.84 7.98 12.75
CA VAL A 136 1.49 7.47 12.50
C VAL A 136 0.50 8.64 12.46
N ASN A 137 -0.43 8.62 11.50
CA ASN A 137 -1.36 9.70 11.15
C ASN A 137 -0.74 10.93 10.48
N LYS A 138 0.57 10.94 10.19
CA LYS A 138 1.18 12.01 9.39
C LYS A 138 0.74 11.89 7.93
N SER A 139 0.41 13.02 7.31
CA SER A 139 0.12 13.09 5.88
C SER A 139 1.42 13.10 5.08
N VAL A 140 1.45 12.34 3.98
CA VAL A 140 2.60 12.14 3.10
C VAL A 140 2.14 12.25 1.65
N ASN A 141 2.96 12.89 0.81
CA ASN A 141 2.67 13.00 -0.61
C ASN A 141 3.01 11.69 -1.32
N VAL A 142 2.03 11.05 -1.94
CA VAL A 142 2.22 9.83 -2.72
C VAL A 142 2.12 10.13 -4.21
N GLN A 143 3.21 9.87 -4.91
CA GLN A 143 3.34 10.06 -6.34
C GLN A 143 2.99 8.79 -7.11
N PHE A 144 2.24 8.94 -8.21
CA PHE A 144 1.92 7.86 -9.14
C PHE A 144 2.52 8.20 -10.51
N PRO A 145 3.76 7.75 -10.83
CA PRO A 145 4.54 8.21 -11.98
C PRO A 145 3.83 8.02 -13.33
N TYR A 146 2.95 7.03 -13.41
CA TYR A 146 2.26 6.64 -14.64
C TYR A 146 0.82 7.19 -14.74
N LEU A 147 0.38 8.01 -13.77
CA LEU A 147 -0.94 8.66 -13.81
C LEU A 147 -0.86 10.02 -14.51
N LYS A 148 -1.71 10.23 -15.53
CA LYS A 148 -1.67 11.45 -16.37
C LYS A 148 -2.09 12.73 -15.63
N ARG A 149 -2.84 12.62 -14.52
CA ARG A 149 -3.25 13.65 -13.54
C ARG A 149 -4.32 13.05 -12.60
N PRO A 150 -4.30 13.29 -11.28
CA PRO A 150 -3.25 13.95 -10.49
C PRO A 150 -2.06 13.02 -10.25
N ALA A 151 -0.84 13.53 -10.42
CA ALA A 151 0.37 12.74 -10.18
C ALA A 151 0.65 12.52 -8.68
N GLN A 152 -0.06 13.24 -7.80
CA GLN A 152 0.15 13.28 -6.36
C GLN A 152 -1.20 13.10 -5.64
N VAL A 153 -1.20 12.25 -4.62
CA VAL A 153 -2.35 11.98 -3.76
C VAL A 153 -1.87 12.05 -2.31
N ASP A 154 -2.67 12.67 -1.45
CA ASP A 154 -2.39 12.71 -0.02
C ASP A 154 -2.61 11.32 0.58
N GLY A 155 -1.53 10.69 1.04
CA GLY A 155 -1.56 9.49 1.85
C GLY A 155 -1.45 9.82 3.33
N VAL A 156 -1.85 8.89 4.19
CA VAL A 156 -1.68 8.97 5.64
C VAL A 156 -0.92 7.76 6.13
N VAL A 157 0.09 7.94 6.97
CA VAL A 157 0.82 6.82 7.58
C VAL A 157 -0.12 6.06 8.52
N ALA A 158 -0.57 4.88 8.10
CA ALA A 158 -1.51 4.05 8.83
C ALA A 158 -0.82 3.23 9.94
N SER A 159 0.39 2.73 9.67
CA SER A 159 1.18 2.03 10.69
C SER A 159 2.66 2.04 10.38
N ILE A 160 3.46 1.90 11.43
CA ILE A 160 4.91 1.70 11.37
C ILE A 160 5.22 0.48 12.23
N SER A 161 5.85 -0.53 11.65
CA SER A 161 6.24 -1.76 12.35
C SER A 161 7.65 -2.19 11.96
N ALA A 162 8.27 -3.06 12.75
CA ALA A 162 9.53 -3.69 12.35
C ALA A 162 9.33 -4.45 11.02
N ALA A 163 10.28 -4.34 10.09
CA ALA A 163 10.21 -5.07 8.84
C ALA A 163 10.35 -6.59 9.08
N PRO A 164 9.66 -7.44 8.29
CA PRO A 164 9.90 -8.88 8.33
C PRO A 164 11.37 -9.23 8.04
N GLN A 165 11.91 -10.24 8.71
CA GLN A 165 13.32 -10.67 8.58
C GLN A 165 13.71 -11.16 7.16
N PHE A 166 12.75 -11.33 6.25
CA PHE A 166 13.01 -11.65 4.85
C PHE A 166 13.14 -10.40 3.96
N ALA A 167 12.68 -9.24 4.44
CA ALA A 167 12.80 -7.94 3.78
C ALA A 167 14.10 -7.20 4.16
N SER A 168 14.85 -7.69 5.16
CA SER A 168 16.24 -7.30 5.35
C SER A 168 17.05 -7.84 4.18
N LEU A 169 17.25 -6.99 3.17
CA LEU A 169 18.16 -7.25 2.07
C LEU A 169 19.50 -7.70 2.66
N ARG A 170 19.86 -8.95 2.39
CA ARG A 170 21.25 -9.40 2.39
C ARG A 170 21.94 -8.74 1.19
N MET A 171 22.20 -7.44 1.24
CA MET A 171 23.28 -6.89 0.44
C MET A 171 24.57 -7.20 1.17
N THR A 172 25.44 -7.93 0.47
CA THR A 172 26.78 -8.28 0.90
C THR A 172 27.45 -7.07 1.53
N ARG A 173 27.99 -7.24 2.73
CA ARG A 173 28.79 -6.23 3.44
C ARG A 173 29.89 -5.69 2.52
N GLU A 174 29.64 -4.60 1.84
CA GLU A 174 30.70 -3.71 1.41
C GLU A 174 30.95 -2.70 2.52
N LYS A 175 32.06 -2.90 3.22
CA LYS A 175 32.75 -1.93 4.07
C LYS A 175 31.89 -1.20 5.12
N GLY A 176 31.63 -1.87 6.24
CA GLY A 176 31.54 -1.20 7.55
C GLY A 176 30.36 -0.27 7.81
N GLN A 177 29.32 -0.29 6.96
CA GLN A 177 28.03 0.32 7.31
C GLN A 177 27.34 -0.50 8.41
N ALA A 178 26.73 0.20 9.36
CA ALA A 178 25.96 -0.41 10.44
C ALA A 178 24.79 -1.22 9.86
N ASP A 179 24.45 -2.35 10.49
CA ASP A 179 23.22 -3.10 10.22
C ASP A 179 22.02 -2.22 10.65
N LEU A 180 21.59 -1.29 9.79
CA LEU A 180 20.42 -0.46 10.07
C LEU A 180 19.17 -1.33 9.92
N SER A 181 18.32 -1.29 10.94
CA SER A 181 17.04 -1.99 10.91
C SER A 181 16.12 -1.35 9.88
N MET A 182 15.32 -2.16 9.19
CA MET A 182 14.26 -1.69 8.31
C MET A 182 12.94 -1.67 9.07
N PHE A 183 12.13 -0.66 8.80
CA PHE A 183 10.76 -0.52 9.24
C PHE A 183 9.83 -0.67 8.05
N HIS A 184 8.74 -1.40 8.26
CA HIS A 184 7.63 -1.52 7.36
C HIS A 184 6.63 -0.41 7.67
N VAL A 185 6.50 0.53 6.74
CA VAL A 185 5.61 1.68 6.83
C VAL A 185 4.44 1.43 5.89
N ARG A 186 3.24 1.35 6.45
CA ARG A 186 2.01 1.24 5.67
C ARG A 186 1.36 2.61 5.55
N ILE A 187 1.08 3.02 4.32
CA ILE A 187 0.41 4.29 4.03
C ILE A 187 -0.97 3.98 3.45
N SER A 188 -2.01 4.56 4.04
CA SER A 188 -3.38 4.50 3.52
C SER A 188 -3.63 5.65 2.55
N ILE A 189 -4.32 5.34 1.45
CA ILE A 189 -4.64 6.26 0.38
C ILE A 189 -6.11 6.04 0.03
N ASP A 190 -6.89 7.12 0.02
CA ASP A 190 -8.30 7.03 -0.38
C ASP A 190 -8.44 6.68 -1.86
N SER A 191 -9.43 5.85 -2.17
CA SER A 191 -9.76 5.51 -3.56
C SER A 191 -10.24 6.75 -4.31
N ILE A 192 -9.48 7.16 -5.32
CA ILE A 192 -9.84 8.25 -6.24
C ILE A 192 -10.06 7.72 -7.66
N ALA A 193 -10.81 8.47 -8.46
CA ALA A 193 -11.06 8.10 -9.84
C ALA A 193 -9.74 7.95 -10.64
N GLY A 194 -9.55 6.76 -11.21
CA GLY A 194 -8.36 6.42 -12.02
C GLY A 194 -7.24 5.74 -11.25
N LEU A 195 -7.33 5.66 -9.92
CA LEU A 195 -6.38 4.90 -9.11
C LEU A 195 -6.79 3.43 -9.09
N LEU A 196 -5.88 2.52 -9.44
CA LEU A 196 -6.15 1.09 -9.48
C LEU A 196 -5.11 0.33 -8.66
N PRO A 197 -5.52 -0.74 -7.94
CA PRO A 197 -4.57 -1.65 -7.32
C PRO A 197 -3.59 -2.23 -8.35
N GLY A 198 -2.32 -2.38 -7.96
CA GLY A 198 -1.21 -2.78 -8.80
C GLY A 198 -0.38 -1.61 -9.35
N MET A 199 -0.84 -0.36 -9.20
CA MET A 199 -0.05 0.82 -9.58
C MET A 199 1.16 1.01 -8.67
N THR A 200 2.26 1.55 -9.23
CA THR A 200 3.43 1.96 -8.46
C THR A 200 3.15 3.27 -7.73
N ALA A 201 3.27 3.23 -6.41
CA ALA A 201 3.24 4.39 -5.54
C ALA A 201 4.67 4.77 -5.16
N GLU A 202 5.03 6.05 -5.25
CA GLU A 202 6.32 6.57 -4.81
C GLU A 202 6.11 7.59 -3.69
N VAL A 203 6.99 7.56 -2.70
CA VAL A 203 7.02 8.55 -1.62
C VAL A 203 8.43 9.08 -1.50
N ASP A 204 8.56 10.40 -1.61
CA ASP A 204 9.84 11.10 -1.46
C ASP A 204 10.02 11.49 0.02
N LEU A 205 10.92 10.81 0.73
CA LEU A 205 11.14 11.04 2.16
C LEU A 205 11.77 12.41 2.45
N ASP A 206 12.41 13.05 1.47
CA ASP A 206 13.02 14.37 1.66
C ASP A 206 11.98 15.50 1.62
N GLU A 207 10.86 15.30 0.94
CA GLU A 207 9.72 16.23 0.94
C GLU A 207 8.92 16.19 2.26
N ILE A 208 9.15 15.18 3.10
CA ILE A 208 8.45 14.97 4.38
C ILE A 208 9.14 15.71 5.54
N ALA A 209 10.34 16.26 5.29
CA ALA A 209 11.11 17.03 6.27
C ALA A 209 10.50 18.42 6.51
N ASN A 210 10.32 18.74 7.80
CA ASN A 210 10.07 20.11 8.28
C ASN A 210 11.33 20.97 8.18
#